data_AF-A0A537AVI8-F1
#
_entry.id   AF-A0A537AVI8-F1
#
_cell.length_a   1.000
_cell.length_b   1.000
_cell.length_c   1.000
_cell.angle_alpha   90.00
_cell.angle_beta   90.00
_cell.angle_gamma   90.00
#
_symmetry.space_group_name_H-M   'P 1'
#
loop_
_entity.id
_entity.type
_entity.pdbx_description
1 polymer ?
#
loop_
_entity_poly.entity_id
_entity_poly.type
_entity_poly.pdbx_seq_one_letter_code
_entity_poly.pdbx_strand_id
1 'polypeptide(L)'
;MKKQTRGFTLIELIVVILILGILAAIAAPKFIDVTSQARAASLNGLRAAVSSAATLTNALQLASNLAAGSSVTVEGVAITMTNRYPTGDAAGILATLRTDPGVFTSSAAAGVVTFQVTSASTPASCQFTYTAAVSPNPPAIPASTTTGC
;
A
#
# COMPACT_ATOMS: atom_id res chain seq x y z
N MET A 1 -41.85 15.80 -46.93
CA MET A 1 -40.99 14.59 -46.96
C MET A 1 -40.97 13.98 -45.56
N LYS A 2 -41.64 12.83 -45.33
CA LYS A 2 -41.63 12.15 -44.03
C LYS A 2 -40.30 11.40 -43.88
N LYS A 3 -39.41 11.89 -43.01
CA LYS A 3 -38.20 11.16 -42.61
C LYS A 3 -38.65 9.86 -41.92
N GLN A 4 -38.37 8.71 -42.52
CA GLN A 4 -38.54 7.43 -41.84
C GLN A 4 -37.39 7.26 -40.84
N THR A 5 -37.72 7.28 -39.55
CA THR A 5 -36.82 6.87 -38.48
C THR A 5 -36.59 5.37 -38.58
N ARG A 6 -35.40 4.98 -39.03
CA ARG A 6 -34.94 3.58 -38.96
C ARG A 6 -34.68 3.22 -37.51
N GLY A 7 -35.48 2.31 -36.95
CA GLY A 7 -35.22 1.70 -35.65
C GLY A 7 -34.13 0.62 -35.75
N PHE A 8 -33.51 0.31 -34.62
CA PHE A 8 -32.60 -0.84 -34.49
C PHE A 8 -33.39 -2.15 -34.64
N THR A 9 -32.84 -3.14 -35.36
CA THR A 9 -33.46 -4.46 -35.45
C THR A 9 -33.16 -5.29 -34.20
N LEU A 10 -34.05 -6.21 -33.83
CA LEU A 10 -33.82 -7.14 -32.72
C LEU A 10 -32.57 -8.00 -32.93
N ILE A 11 -32.29 -8.39 -34.17
CA ILE A 11 -31.12 -9.21 -34.49
C ILE A 11 -29.81 -8.41 -34.35
N GLU A 12 -29.79 -7.13 -34.73
CA GLU A 12 -28.61 -6.28 -34.50
C GLU A 12 -28.32 -6.13 -33.00
N LEU A 13 -29.35 -5.94 -32.17
CA LEU A 13 -29.15 -5.85 -30.73
C LEU A 13 -28.58 -7.16 -30.15
N ILE A 14 -29.09 -8.32 -30.59
CA ILE A 14 -28.63 -9.64 -30.16
C ILE A 14 -27.16 -9.88 -30.55
N VAL A 15 -26.77 -9.54 -31.78
CA VAL A 15 -25.38 -9.70 -32.24
C VAL A 15 -24.44 -8.79 -31.44
N VAL A 16 -24.86 -7.57 -31.12
CA VAL A 16 -24.04 -6.65 -30.31
C VAL A 16 -23.79 -7.20 -28.91
N ILE A 17 -24.82 -7.66 -28.20
CA ILE A 17 -24.63 -8.22 -26.85
C ILE A 17 -23.83 -9.54 -26.88
N LEU A 18 -23.95 -10.34 -27.96
CA LEU A 18 -23.13 -11.54 -28.16
C LEU A 18 -21.64 -11.19 -28.28
N ILE A 19 -21.31 -10.21 -29.12
CA ILE A 19 -19.92 -9.76 -29.29
C ILE A 19 -19.38 -9.20 -27.97
N LEU A 20 -20.15 -8.33 -27.29
CA LEU A 20 -19.76 -7.80 -25.98
C LEU A 20 -19.58 -8.90 -24.93
N GLY A 21 -20.41 -9.94 -24.95
CA GLY A 21 -20.29 -11.10 -24.05
C GLY A 21 -18.98 -11.87 -24.24
N ILE A 22 -18.59 -12.13 -25.50
CA ILE A 22 -17.32 -12.81 -25.81
C ILE A 22 -16.13 -11.96 -25.38
N LEU A 23 -16.16 -10.65 -25.68
CA LEU A 23 -15.11 -9.73 -25.29
C LEU A 23 -14.97 -9.64 -23.76
N ALA A 24 -16.09 -9.57 -23.04
CA ALA A 24 -16.11 -9.52 -21.58
C ALA A 24 -15.51 -10.80 -20.95
N ALA A 25 -15.84 -11.98 -21.50
CA ALA A 25 -15.33 -13.25 -21.00
C ALA A 25 -13.80 -13.37 -21.08
N ILE A 26 -13.19 -12.81 -22.13
CA ILE A 26 -11.72 -12.81 -22.31
C ILE A 26 -11.06 -11.68 -21.49
N ALA A 27 -11.70 -10.51 -21.41
CA ALA A 27 -11.12 -9.33 -20.75
C ALA A 27 -11.17 -9.41 -19.21
N ALA A 28 -12.25 -9.97 -18.65
CA ALA A 28 -12.45 -10.04 -17.20
C ALA A 28 -11.31 -10.72 -16.42
N PRO A 29 -10.82 -11.94 -16.77
CA PRO A 29 -9.74 -12.58 -16.03
C PRO A 29 -8.44 -11.75 -16.07
N LYS A 30 -8.09 -11.21 -17.25
CA LYS A 30 -6.91 -10.36 -17.40
C LYS A 30 -6.99 -9.10 -16.55
N PHE A 31 -8.17 -8.48 -16.46
CA PHE A 31 -8.37 -7.28 -15.64
C PHE A 31 -8.14 -7.58 -14.15
N ILE A 32 -8.65 -8.71 -13.65
CA ILE A 32 -8.45 -9.15 -12.26
C ILE A 32 -6.95 -9.34 -11.97
N ASP A 33 -6.22 -10.04 -12.85
CA ASP A 33 -4.79 -10.29 -12.66
C ASP A 33 -3.96 -8.99 -12.60
N VAL A 34 -4.27 -8.01 -13.47
CA VAL A 34 -3.59 -6.71 -13.47
C VAL A 34 -3.87 -5.94 -12.17
N THR A 35 -5.11 -5.97 -11.67
CA THR A 35 -5.44 -5.30 -10.41
C THR A 35 -4.72 -5.93 -9.21
N SER A 36 -4.61 -7.26 -9.17
CA SER A 36 -3.85 -7.99 -8.16
C SER A 36 -2.37 -7.60 -8.18
N GLN A 37 -1.75 -7.60 -9.37
CA GLN A 37 -0.36 -7.20 -9.55
C GLN A 37 -0.12 -5.73 -9.19
N ALA A 38 -1.05 -4.84 -9.53
CA ALA A 38 -0.96 -3.42 -9.17
C ALA A 38 -0.98 -3.23 -7.65
N ARG A 39 -1.84 -3.94 -6.92
CA ARG A 39 -1.88 -3.93 -5.45
C ARG A 39 -0.58 -4.45 -4.86
N ALA A 40 -0.09 -5.60 -5.34
CA ALA A 40 1.18 -6.18 -4.90
C ALA A 40 2.36 -5.22 -5.13
N ALA A 41 2.42 -4.57 -6.30
CA ALA A 41 3.44 -3.56 -6.62
C ALA A 41 3.33 -2.33 -5.70
N SER A 42 2.11 -1.83 -5.45
CA SER A 42 1.88 -0.69 -4.55
C SER A 42 2.30 -1.00 -3.11
N LEU A 43 2.03 -2.21 -2.62
CA LEU A 43 2.43 -2.67 -1.30
C LEU A 43 3.96 -2.74 -1.17
N ASN A 44 4.63 -3.25 -2.21
CA ASN A 44 6.09 -3.27 -2.26
C ASN A 44 6.70 -1.87 -2.35
N GLY A 45 6.04 -0.95 -3.06
CA GLY A 45 6.41 0.47 -3.09
C GLY A 45 6.30 1.11 -1.70
N LEU A 46 5.20 0.86 -0.99
CA LEU A 46 5.03 1.32 0.39
C LEU A 46 6.10 0.73 1.31
N ARG A 47 6.40 -0.57 1.22
CA ARG A 47 7.47 -1.21 1.99
C ARG A 47 8.83 -0.53 1.79
N ALA A 48 9.18 -0.19 0.55
CA ALA A 48 10.40 0.55 0.24
C ALA A 48 10.39 1.96 0.85
N ALA A 49 9.23 2.63 0.83
CA ALA A 49 9.06 3.93 1.47
C ALA A 49 9.25 3.85 3.00
N VAL A 50 8.68 2.83 3.66
CA VAL A 50 8.87 2.58 5.10
C VAL A 50 10.34 2.36 5.44
N SER A 51 11.04 1.52 4.65
CA SER A 51 12.47 1.28 4.82
C SER A 51 13.28 2.57 4.68
N SER A 52 12.95 3.39 3.67
CA SER A 52 13.60 4.68 3.43
C SER A 52 13.31 5.68 4.55
N ALA A 53 12.10 5.72 5.08
CA ALA A 53 11.75 6.60 6.19
C ALA A 53 12.52 6.25 7.47
N ALA A 54 12.69 4.94 7.75
CA ALA A 54 13.47 4.47 8.87
C ALA A 54 14.96 4.85 8.76
N THR A 55 15.56 4.74 7.56
CA THR A 55 16.96 5.13 7.35
C THR A 55 17.16 6.64 7.32
N LEU A 56 16.21 7.41 6.77
CA LEU A 56 16.27 8.87 6.75
C LEU A 56 16.16 9.46 8.15
N THR A 57 15.22 8.99 8.97
CA THR A 57 15.08 9.44 10.37
C THR A 57 16.31 9.09 11.21
N ASN A 58 16.89 7.91 11.00
CA ASN A 58 18.20 7.54 11.56
C ASN A 58 19.29 8.55 11.17
N ALA A 59 19.44 8.81 9.87
CA ALA A 59 20.44 9.73 9.35
C ALA A 59 20.25 11.17 9.90
N LEU A 60 19.00 11.64 9.99
CA LEU A 60 18.66 12.94 10.56
C LEU A 60 19.01 13.03 12.05
N GLN A 61 18.80 11.95 12.81
CA GLN A 61 19.18 11.90 14.22
C GLN A 61 20.70 12.04 14.41
N LEU A 62 21.49 11.35 13.57
CA LEU A 62 22.94 11.48 13.55
C LEU A 62 23.38 12.87 13.10
N ALA A 63 22.81 13.39 12.01
CA ALA A 63 23.15 14.69 11.44
C ALA A 63 22.84 15.84 12.41
N SER A 64 21.81 15.68 13.23
CA SER A 64 21.41 16.67 14.25
C SER A 64 22.15 16.49 15.58
N ASN A 65 23.11 15.55 15.66
CA ASN A 65 23.87 15.21 16.85
C ASN A 65 22.99 14.89 18.08
N LEU A 66 21.85 14.26 17.84
CA LEU A 66 20.92 13.87 18.90
C LEU A 66 21.32 12.52 19.50
N ALA A 67 21.13 12.37 20.82
CA ALA A 67 21.32 11.09 21.48
C ALA A 67 20.34 10.04 20.94
N ALA A 68 20.75 8.77 20.95
CA ALA A 68 19.88 7.65 20.59
C ALA A 68 18.58 7.69 21.42
N GLY A 69 17.43 7.44 20.79
CA GLY A 69 16.09 7.51 21.38
C GLY A 69 15.47 8.92 21.40
N SER A 70 16.25 9.97 21.13
CA SER A 70 15.71 11.33 21.04
C SER A 70 14.82 11.47 19.81
N SER A 71 13.66 12.11 19.96
CA SER A 71 12.74 12.38 18.85
C SER A 71 13.38 13.27 17.78
N VAL A 72 13.07 13.00 16.52
CA VAL A 72 13.50 13.80 15.36
C VAL A 72 12.29 14.51 14.78
N THR A 73 12.42 15.77 14.38
CA THR A 73 11.34 16.49 13.69
C THR A 73 11.50 16.38 12.18
N VAL A 74 10.48 15.89 11.50
CA VAL A 74 10.41 15.79 10.03
C VAL A 74 9.16 16.53 9.57
N GLU A 75 9.30 17.51 8.66
CA GLU A 75 8.18 18.35 8.18
C GLU A 75 7.33 18.99 9.30
N GLY A 76 7.95 19.33 10.44
CA GLY A 76 7.24 19.90 11.60
C GLY A 76 6.52 18.88 12.48
N VAL A 77 6.64 17.57 12.18
CA VAL A 77 6.09 16.48 12.99
C VAL A 77 7.20 15.82 13.79
N ALA A 78 7.02 15.69 15.10
CA ALA A 78 7.95 14.99 15.97
C ALA A 78 7.75 13.47 15.85
N ILE A 79 8.80 12.76 15.45
CA ILE A 79 8.82 11.31 15.29
C ILE A 79 9.51 10.68 16.50
N THR A 80 8.82 9.79 17.21
CA THR A 80 9.38 9.07 18.35
C THR A 80 10.37 8.00 17.88
N MET A 81 11.56 8.03 18.47
CA MET A 81 12.66 7.12 18.12
C MET A 81 12.91 6.11 19.24
N THR A 82 13.24 4.87 18.88
CA THR A 82 13.89 3.90 19.76
C THR A 82 15.24 3.53 19.16
N ASN A 83 16.29 3.49 19.98
CA ASN A 83 17.67 3.43 19.52
C ASN A 83 17.95 4.54 18.50
N ARG A 84 18.04 4.22 17.21
CA ARG A 84 18.18 5.23 16.16
C ARG A 84 17.18 5.11 15.03
N TYR A 85 16.02 4.55 15.32
CA TYR A 85 14.98 4.29 14.32
C TYR A 85 13.60 4.63 14.89
N PRO A 86 12.60 4.88 14.05
CA PRO A 86 11.25 5.16 14.52
C PRO A 86 10.69 4.01 15.37
N THR A 87 9.90 4.34 16.39
CA THR A 87 9.12 3.34 17.13
C THR A 87 8.04 2.73 16.24
N GLY A 88 7.58 1.53 16.59
CA GLY A 88 6.55 0.80 15.85
C GLY A 88 5.13 1.20 16.29
N ASP A 89 4.80 2.48 16.20
CA ASP A 89 3.52 3.04 16.65
C ASP A 89 3.13 4.29 15.83
N ALA A 90 2.01 4.92 16.21
CA ALA A 90 1.42 6.08 15.55
C ALA A 90 2.32 7.33 15.57
N ALA A 91 3.13 7.52 16.62
CA ALA A 91 4.06 8.65 16.76
C ALA A 91 5.44 8.36 16.16
N GLY A 92 5.74 7.07 15.91
CA GLY A 92 6.97 6.61 15.27
C GLY A 92 6.81 6.45 13.77
N ILE A 93 6.99 5.23 13.27
CA ILE A 93 7.06 4.94 11.82
C ILE A 93 5.82 5.42 11.06
N LEU A 94 4.64 5.36 11.67
CA LEU A 94 3.38 5.78 11.03
C LEU A 94 3.32 7.30 10.80
N ALA A 95 3.92 8.09 11.69
CA ALA A 95 4.01 9.54 11.54
C ALA A 95 4.96 9.98 10.42
N THR A 96 5.83 9.07 9.93
CA THR A 96 6.78 9.36 8.83
C THR A 96 6.17 9.16 7.45
N LEU A 97 4.97 8.61 7.35
CA LEU A 97 4.35 8.18 6.10
C LEU A 97 3.07 8.97 5.85
N ARG A 98 2.80 9.27 4.57
CA ARG A 98 1.52 9.81 4.11
C ARG A 98 0.87 8.75 3.24
N THR A 99 0.00 7.95 3.84
CA THR A 99 -0.75 6.90 3.12
C THR A 99 -2.23 7.28 3.02
N ASP A 100 -2.85 6.92 1.89
CA ASP A 100 -4.29 7.05 1.72
C ASP A 100 -5.01 5.88 2.41
N PRO A 101 -5.93 6.12 3.35
CA PRO A 101 -6.62 5.06 4.09
C PRO A 101 -7.58 4.23 3.21
N GLY A 102 -7.99 4.75 2.05
CA GLY A 102 -8.75 4.01 1.04
C GLY A 102 -7.92 2.96 0.31
N VAL A 103 -6.59 3.08 0.33
CA VAL A 103 -5.66 2.16 -0.34
C VAL A 103 -4.96 1.25 0.66
N PHE A 104 -4.48 1.81 1.78
CA PHE A 104 -3.74 1.06 2.80
C PHE A 104 -4.34 1.25 4.18
N THR A 105 -4.41 0.16 4.94
CA THR A 105 -4.69 0.19 6.37
C THR A 105 -3.44 -0.20 7.14
N SER A 106 -3.27 0.38 8.33
CA SER A 106 -2.18 0.03 9.22
C SER A 106 -2.67 -0.21 10.64
N SER A 107 -2.03 -1.14 11.34
CA SER A 107 -2.29 -1.43 12.74
C SER A 107 -0.97 -1.57 13.49
N ALA A 108 -0.91 -1.07 14.72
CA ALA A 108 0.29 -1.11 15.55
C ALA A 108 -0.01 -1.87 16.84
N ALA A 109 0.82 -2.87 17.15
CA ALA A 109 0.75 -3.64 18.38
C ALA A 109 2.15 -4.08 18.81
N ALA A 110 2.48 -3.86 20.09
CA ALA A 110 3.74 -4.30 20.70
C ALA A 110 5.01 -3.94 19.89
N GLY A 111 5.06 -2.73 19.30
CA GLY A 111 6.21 -2.28 18.50
C GLY A 111 6.30 -2.87 17.09
N VAL A 112 5.26 -3.59 16.65
CA VAL A 112 5.10 -4.08 15.28
C VAL A 112 3.97 -3.30 14.61
N VAL A 113 4.25 -2.73 13.44
CA VAL A 113 3.24 -2.12 12.57
C VAL A 113 3.00 -3.04 11.38
N THR A 114 1.74 -3.39 11.14
CA THR A 114 1.34 -4.16 9.95
C THR A 114 0.68 -3.23 8.96
N PHE A 115 1.13 -3.26 7.70
CA PHE A 115 0.55 -2.53 6.59
C PHE A 115 -0.15 -3.50 5.66
N GLN A 116 -1.41 -3.24 5.32
CA GLN A 116 -2.24 -4.08 4.47
C GLN A 116 -2.89 -3.25 3.37
N VAL A 117 -3.19 -3.87 2.23
CA VAL A 117 -4.01 -3.23 1.17
C VAL A 117 -5.49 -3.39 1.51
N THR A 118 -6.19 -2.26 1.67
CA THR A 118 -7.60 -2.22 2.09
C THR A 118 -8.53 -2.98 1.13
N SER A 119 -8.23 -2.91 -0.17
CA SER A 119 -9.07 -3.51 -1.23
C SER A 119 -8.62 -4.91 -1.68
N ALA A 120 -7.64 -5.52 -1.01
CA ALA A 120 -7.20 -6.87 -1.34
C ALA A 120 -8.32 -7.90 -1.13
N SER A 121 -8.31 -8.97 -1.94
CA SER A 121 -9.27 -10.07 -1.77
C SER A 121 -9.09 -10.80 -0.44
N THR A 122 -7.84 -10.88 0.05
CA THR A 122 -7.49 -11.37 1.39
C THR A 122 -6.47 -10.44 2.04
N PRO A 123 -6.89 -9.38 2.75
CA PRO A 123 -5.99 -8.37 3.31
C PRO A 123 -4.90 -8.94 4.24
N ALA A 124 -5.23 -9.98 5.01
CA ALA A 124 -4.27 -10.67 5.89
C ALA A 124 -3.10 -11.35 5.15
N SER A 125 -3.24 -11.58 3.84
CA SER A 125 -2.21 -12.18 2.98
C SER A 125 -1.64 -11.20 1.95
N CYS A 126 -2.11 -9.95 1.95
CA CYS A 126 -1.59 -8.85 1.15
C CYS A 126 -1.03 -7.76 2.08
N GLN A 127 0.11 -8.07 2.72
CA GLN A 127 0.65 -7.26 3.81
C GLN A 127 2.18 -7.33 3.95
N PHE A 128 2.75 -6.36 4.67
CA PHE A 128 4.10 -6.46 5.24
C PHE A 128 4.11 -5.87 6.64
N THR A 129 5.19 -6.12 7.39
CA THR A 129 5.36 -5.60 8.74
C THR A 129 6.61 -4.74 8.88
N TYR A 130 6.55 -3.77 9.78
CA TYR A 130 7.69 -3.08 10.35
C TYR A 130 7.80 -3.46 11.82
N THR A 131 8.91 -4.06 12.21
CA THR A 131 9.22 -4.35 13.61
C THR A 131 10.26 -3.35 14.10
N ALA A 132 9.93 -2.60 15.16
CA ALA A 132 10.81 -1.58 15.71
C ALA A 132 12.19 -2.13 16.10
N ALA A 133 13.20 -1.27 16.08
CA ALA A 133 14.57 -1.65 16.42
C ALA A 133 14.68 -2.14 17.87
N VAL A 134 15.42 -3.23 18.06
CA VAL A 134 15.82 -3.77 19.37
C VAL A 134 17.34 -3.80 19.40
N SER A 135 17.97 -3.13 20.38
CA SER A 135 19.44 -3.00 20.38
C SER A 135 20.10 -4.40 20.46
N PRO A 136 21.11 -4.71 19.62
CA PRO A 136 21.82 -3.82 18.68
C PRO A 136 21.28 -3.85 17.23
N ASN A 137 20.16 -4.54 16.98
CA ASN A 137 19.61 -4.79 15.66
C ASN A 137 18.77 -3.59 15.11
N PRO A 138 18.90 -3.28 13.81
CA PRO A 138 18.01 -2.32 13.15
C PRO A 138 16.58 -2.89 13.03
N PRO A 139 15.59 -2.07 12.62
CA PRO A 139 14.22 -2.53 12.40
C PRO A 139 14.17 -3.66 11.38
N ALA A 140 13.30 -4.64 11.62
CA ALA A 140 13.06 -5.71 10.67
C ALA A 140 11.88 -5.35 9.75
N ILE A 141 12.13 -5.36 8.45
CA ILE A 141 11.11 -5.15 7.41
C ILE A 141 11.23 -6.33 6.43
N PRO A 142 10.57 -7.47 6.69
CA PRO A 142 10.60 -8.63 5.80
C PRO A 142 9.97 -8.29 4.43
N ALA A 143 10.11 -9.21 3.47
CA ALA A 143 9.42 -9.10 2.19
C ALA A 143 7.89 -9.09 2.39
N SER A 144 7.17 -8.39 1.51
CA SER A 144 5.71 -8.39 1.56
C SER A 144 5.15 -9.75 1.18
N THR A 145 4.13 -10.20 1.90
CA THR A 145 3.25 -11.27 1.45
C THR A 145 2.24 -10.65 0.48
N THR A 146 2.16 -11.17 -0.75
CA THR A 146 1.28 -10.61 -1.81
C THR A 146 0.20 -11.57 -2.27
N THR A 147 -0.02 -12.67 -1.54
CA THR A 147 -1.02 -13.67 -1.88
C THR A 147 -2.42 -13.08 -1.67
N GLY A 148 -3.24 -13.04 -2.72
CA GLY A 148 -4.59 -12.50 -2.65
C GLY A 148 -4.66 -10.98 -2.47
N CYS A 149 -3.57 -10.26 -2.78
CA CYS A 149 -3.70 -8.94 -3.40
C CYS A 149 -4.57 -9.08 -4.66
#